data_AF-A0A7Y2FIM5-F1
#
_entry.id   AF-A0A7Y2FIM5-F1
#
_cell.length_a   1.000
_cell.length_b   1.000
_cell.length_c   1.000
_cell.angle_alpha   90.00
_cell.angle_beta   90.00
_cell.angle_gamma   90.00
#
_symmetry.space_group_name_H-M   'P 1'
#
loop_
_entity.id
_entity.type
_entity.pdbx_description
1 polymer ?
#
loop_
_entity_poly.entity_id
_entity_poly.type
_entity_poly.pdbx_seq_one_letter_code
_entity_poly.pdbx_strand_id
1 'polypeptide(L)'
;MRTSFLLIALTLLYLANLMVVARYRPWRSPAADLVDDGLVLAGALHMHTRYSDGSGDTESLARAASNAGLDFILITDHNTHAGYGEAGYYGDVLVLVGEERTTDAGHMLVIGARAPEGRNPEITARITDQKGGIAAIAHPYGRRRWEGPVPEDVRGYEVVNADNEWRDESPFTLLSSLAALPVLRDAPWNRMIARDDRAWATFD
;
A
#
# COMPACT_ATOMS: atom_id res chain seq x y z
N MET A 1 -39.40 6.35 24.89
CA MET A 1 -39.09 5.05 24.24
C MET A 1 -37.93 5.12 23.25
N ARG A 2 -37.88 6.08 22.30
CA ARG A 2 -36.81 6.14 21.27
C ARG A 2 -35.38 6.37 21.80
N THR A 3 -35.21 7.18 22.84
CA THR A 3 -33.90 7.47 23.46
C THR A 3 -33.26 6.26 24.13
N SER A 4 -34.06 5.39 24.75
CA SER A 4 -33.60 4.17 25.41
C SER A 4 -33.07 3.13 24.41
N PHE A 5 -33.71 3.01 23.24
CA PHE A 5 -33.24 2.10 22.19
C PHE A 5 -31.90 2.52 21.59
N LEU A 6 -31.70 3.82 21.36
CA LEU A 6 -30.43 4.35 20.85
C LEU A 6 -29.30 4.12 21.86
N LEU A 7 -29.55 4.37 23.14
CA LEU A 7 -28.56 4.17 24.19
C LEU A 7 -28.13 2.70 24.32
N ILE A 8 -29.09 1.78 24.24
CA ILE A 8 -28.83 0.33 24.28
C ILE A 8 -28.02 -0.08 23.04
N ALA A 9 -28.39 0.39 21.85
CA ALA A 9 -27.67 0.09 20.61
C ALA A 9 -26.21 0.57 20.65
N LEU A 10 -25.97 1.79 21.11
CA LEU A 10 -24.62 2.34 21.28
C LEU A 10 -23.81 1.56 22.33
N THR A 11 -24.44 1.15 23.43
CA THR A 11 -23.78 0.35 24.47
C THR A 11 -23.38 -1.03 23.95
N LEU A 12 -24.27 -1.71 23.21
CA LEU A 12 -23.95 -3.00 22.59
C LEU A 12 -22.84 -2.87 21.55
N LEU A 13 -22.84 -1.80 20.75
CA LEU A 13 -21.76 -1.50 19.81
C LEU A 13 -20.43 -1.26 20.54
N TYR A 14 -20.44 -0.53 21.65
CA TYR A 14 -19.25 -0.29 22.47
C TYR A 14 -18.70 -1.58 23.09
N LEU A 15 -19.56 -2.45 23.66
CA LEU A 15 -19.15 -3.74 24.21
C LEU A 15 -18.63 -4.71 23.13
N ALA A 16 -19.25 -4.73 21.94
CA ALA A 16 -18.75 -5.48 20.81
C ALA A 16 -17.34 -5.00 20.38
N ASN A 17 -17.10 -3.68 20.42
CA ASN A 17 -15.78 -3.10 20.17
C ASN A 17 -14.74 -3.52 21.23
N LEU A 18 -15.10 -3.57 22.51
CA LEU A 18 -14.20 -4.06 23.56
C LEU A 18 -13.78 -5.52 23.36
N MET A 19 -14.67 -6.37 22.82
CA MET A 19 -14.29 -7.75 22.47
C MET A 19 -13.32 -7.80 21.28
N VAL A 20 -13.45 -6.88 20.31
CA VAL A 20 -12.50 -6.73 19.21
C VAL A 20 -11.13 -6.30 19.75
N VAL A 21 -11.09 -5.29 20.62
CA VAL A 21 -9.88 -4.82 21.31
C VAL A 21 -9.20 -5.95 22.07
N ALA A 22 -9.96 -6.71 22.86
CA ALA A 22 -9.42 -7.79 23.69
C ALA A 22 -8.84 -8.96 22.89
N ARG A 23 -9.30 -9.16 21.64
CA ARG A 23 -8.83 -10.22 20.75
C ARG A 23 -7.78 -9.75 19.74
N TYR A 24 -7.60 -8.44 19.60
CA TYR A 24 -6.65 -7.89 18.64
C TYR A 24 -5.22 -8.25 19.04
N ARG A 25 -4.51 -8.86 18.10
CA ARG A 25 -3.06 -9.10 18.18
C ARG A 25 -2.44 -8.26 17.06
N PRO A 26 -1.65 -7.22 17.37
CA PRO A 26 -0.96 -6.49 16.32
C PRO A 26 -0.07 -7.46 15.56
N TRP A 27 -0.11 -7.39 14.23
CA TRP A 27 0.81 -8.13 13.39
C TRP A 27 2.23 -7.72 13.79
N ARG A 28 3.01 -8.67 14.28
CA ARG A 28 4.44 -8.49 14.47
C ARG A 28 5.10 -8.98 13.20
N SER A 29 5.75 -8.08 12.47
CA SER A 29 6.55 -8.48 11.33
C SER A 29 7.61 -9.48 11.81
N PRO A 30 7.72 -10.68 11.19
CA PRO A 30 8.83 -11.59 11.45
C PRO A 30 10.20 -10.93 11.23
N ALA A 31 10.24 -9.86 10.43
CA ALA A 31 11.45 -9.08 10.19
C ALA A 31 11.98 -8.37 11.44
N ALA A 32 11.15 -8.12 12.47
CA ALA A 32 11.62 -7.52 13.72
C ALA A 32 12.64 -8.42 14.45
N ASP A 33 12.56 -9.73 14.24
CA ASP A 33 13.47 -10.71 14.82
C ASP A 33 14.66 -11.04 13.87
N LEU A 34 14.68 -10.48 12.64
CA LEU A 34 15.74 -10.69 11.64
C LEU A 34 16.81 -9.60 11.65
N VAL A 35 16.65 -8.55 12.45
CA VAL A 35 17.58 -7.41 12.49
C VAL A 35 18.57 -7.61 13.64
N ASP A 36 19.59 -8.44 13.39
CA ASP A 36 20.83 -8.37 14.16
C ASP A 36 21.73 -7.31 13.49
N ASP A 37 21.96 -6.18 14.17
CA ASP A 37 22.90 -5.09 13.83
C ASP A 37 22.68 -4.26 12.54
N GLY A 38 21.54 -4.41 11.86
CA GLY A 38 21.22 -3.68 10.60
C GLY A 38 20.51 -2.33 10.78
N LEU A 39 20.74 -1.40 9.84
CA LEU A 39 19.89 -0.21 9.67
C LEU A 39 18.49 -0.65 9.20
N VAL A 40 17.46 -0.31 9.96
CA VAL A 40 16.06 -0.51 9.58
C VAL A 40 15.53 0.78 9.00
N LEU A 41 14.99 0.72 7.78
CA LEU A 41 14.33 1.84 7.13
C LEU A 41 12.84 1.51 6.93
N ALA A 42 11.98 2.40 7.39
CA ALA A 42 10.55 2.37 7.14
C ALA A 42 10.23 3.22 5.90
N GLY A 43 9.47 2.66 4.97
CA GLY A 43 9.03 3.42 3.80
C GLY A 43 7.75 2.94 3.18
N ALA A 44 7.19 3.78 2.30
CA ALA A 44 5.98 3.49 1.54
C ALA A 44 6.29 3.54 0.04
N LEU A 45 5.93 2.48 -0.69
CA LEU A 45 6.48 2.21 -2.02
C LEU A 45 5.55 2.55 -3.20
N HIS A 46 4.28 2.84 -2.93
CA HIS A 46 3.26 2.97 -3.97
C HIS A 46 2.33 4.13 -3.63
N MET A 47 2.51 5.26 -4.33
CA MET A 47 1.65 6.44 -4.19
C MET A 47 1.71 7.33 -5.42
N HIS A 48 0.67 8.14 -5.60
CA HIS A 48 0.54 9.05 -6.75
C HIS A 48 0.48 10.50 -6.30
N THR A 49 0.94 11.37 -7.18
CA THR A 49 0.86 12.82 -7.08
C THR A 49 -0.12 13.37 -8.12
N ARG A 50 -0.22 14.70 -8.18
CA ARG A 50 -0.93 15.41 -9.25
C ARG A 50 -0.33 15.21 -10.66
N TYR A 51 0.82 14.55 -10.80
CA TYR A 51 1.36 14.20 -12.12
C TYR A 51 0.56 13.07 -12.79
N SER A 52 -0.16 12.22 -12.04
CA SER A 52 -1.21 11.36 -12.58
C SER A 52 -2.59 11.65 -11.99
N ASP A 53 -2.93 11.02 -10.87
CA ASP A 53 -4.27 10.91 -10.32
C ASP A 53 -4.29 11.04 -8.79
N GLY A 54 -3.14 11.30 -8.18
CA GLY A 54 -3.04 11.71 -6.79
C GLY A 54 -3.51 13.14 -6.55
N SER A 55 -3.85 13.44 -5.30
CA SER A 55 -4.37 14.76 -4.89
C SER A 55 -3.31 15.70 -4.33
N GLY A 56 -2.11 15.18 -3.98
CA GLY A 56 -0.99 15.90 -3.39
C GLY A 56 0.17 16.16 -4.37
N ASP A 57 1.01 17.12 -4.03
CA ASP A 57 2.33 17.33 -4.65
C ASP A 57 3.43 16.62 -3.83
N THR A 58 4.64 16.51 -4.40
CA THR A 58 5.78 15.83 -3.75
C THR A 58 6.05 16.34 -2.34
N GLU A 59 6.05 17.67 -2.14
CA GLU A 59 6.35 18.27 -0.84
C GLU A 59 5.30 17.90 0.21
N SER A 60 4.02 17.90 -0.17
CA SER A 60 2.92 17.49 0.73
C SER A 60 3.03 16.02 1.13
N LEU A 61 3.41 15.13 0.20
CA LEU A 61 3.61 13.70 0.44
C LEU A 61 4.82 13.47 1.36
N ALA A 62 5.96 14.12 1.09
CA ALA A 62 7.14 14.03 1.93
C ALA A 62 6.88 14.52 3.35
N ARG A 63 6.11 15.61 3.50
CA ARG A 63 5.69 16.10 4.82
C ARG A 63 4.79 15.12 5.55
N ALA A 64 3.85 14.48 4.86
CA ALA A 64 3.00 13.44 5.43
C ALA A 64 3.83 12.22 5.88
N ALA A 65 4.82 11.82 5.06
CA ALA A 65 5.75 10.74 5.37
C ALA A 65 6.59 11.05 6.61
N SER A 66 7.13 12.26 6.71
CA SER A 66 7.88 12.72 7.89
C SER A 66 7.03 12.69 9.16
N ASN A 67 5.78 13.18 9.09
CA ASN A 67 4.85 13.12 10.21
C ASN A 67 4.46 11.69 10.60
N ALA A 68 4.54 10.74 9.66
CA ALA A 68 4.31 9.31 9.88
C ALA A 68 5.56 8.56 10.36
N GLY A 69 6.72 9.23 10.46
CA GLY A 69 7.98 8.60 10.85
C GLY A 69 8.57 7.66 9.80
N LEU A 70 8.30 7.90 8.52
CA LEU A 70 8.91 7.16 7.42
C LEU A 70 10.27 7.78 7.06
N ASP A 71 11.24 6.93 6.76
CA ASP A 71 12.58 7.33 6.29
C ASP A 71 12.58 7.64 4.78
N PHE A 72 11.70 6.99 4.02
CA PHE A 72 11.61 7.20 2.58
C PHE A 72 10.22 6.93 2.01
N ILE A 73 9.95 7.51 0.84
CA ILE A 73 8.78 7.23 0.02
C ILE A 73 9.17 7.02 -1.44
N LEU A 74 8.39 6.23 -2.16
CA LEU A 74 8.51 6.07 -3.61
C LEU A 74 7.21 6.53 -4.28
N ILE A 75 7.32 7.59 -5.08
CA ILE A 75 6.23 8.10 -5.90
C ILE A 75 6.23 7.34 -7.23
N THR A 76 5.07 6.80 -7.61
CA THR A 76 4.90 5.91 -8.77
C THR A 76 3.69 6.36 -9.58
N ASP A 77 3.71 7.60 -10.08
CA ASP A 77 2.63 8.14 -10.93
C ASP A 77 2.39 7.26 -12.18
N HIS A 78 1.14 7.22 -12.63
CA HIS A 78 0.73 6.35 -13.73
C HIS A 78 1.29 6.79 -15.09
N ASN A 79 2.04 5.89 -15.74
CA ASN A 79 2.44 6.01 -17.15
C ASN A 79 3.11 7.35 -17.53
N THR A 80 3.76 8.02 -16.57
CA THR A 80 4.33 9.35 -16.77
C THR A 80 5.71 9.47 -16.15
N HIS A 81 6.57 10.23 -16.81
CA HIS A 81 7.90 10.59 -16.30
C HIS A 81 7.95 12.03 -15.76
N ALA A 82 6.82 12.75 -15.72
CA ALA A 82 6.79 14.18 -15.38
C ALA A 82 7.39 14.48 -13.99
N GLY A 83 7.18 13.59 -13.02
CA GLY A 83 7.68 13.74 -11.65
C GLY A 83 9.13 13.28 -11.42
N TYR A 84 9.84 12.74 -12.42
CA TYR A 84 11.18 12.14 -12.19
C TYR A 84 12.22 13.12 -11.65
N GLY A 85 12.04 14.43 -11.88
CA GLY A 85 12.91 15.48 -11.35
C GLY A 85 12.72 15.77 -9.86
N GLU A 86 11.69 15.19 -9.23
CA GLU A 86 11.32 15.41 -7.83
C GLU A 86 12.05 14.47 -6.86
N ALA A 87 12.92 13.58 -7.36
CA ALA A 87 13.68 12.69 -6.49
C ALA A 87 14.71 13.50 -5.68
N GLY A 88 14.79 13.23 -4.38
CA GLY A 88 15.72 13.93 -3.49
C GLY A 88 15.29 13.89 -2.02
N TYR A 89 16.06 14.56 -1.18
CA TYR A 89 15.71 14.72 0.23
C TYR A 89 14.77 15.90 0.44
N TYR A 90 13.68 15.65 1.16
CA TYR A 90 12.72 16.66 1.60
C TYR A 90 12.70 16.64 3.14
N GLY A 91 13.60 17.41 3.74
CA GLY A 91 13.95 17.25 5.16
C GLY A 91 14.66 15.92 5.39
N ASP A 92 14.18 15.14 6.36
CA ASP A 92 14.77 13.84 6.71
C ASP A 92 14.21 12.67 5.87
N VAL A 93 13.24 12.93 4.99
CA VAL A 93 12.62 11.89 4.14
C VAL A 93 13.30 11.85 2.77
N LEU A 94 13.76 10.66 2.38
CA LEU A 94 14.21 10.41 1.01
C LEU A 94 13.00 10.16 0.10
N VAL A 95 12.80 11.02 -0.89
CA VAL A 95 11.82 10.82 -1.96
C VAL A 95 12.50 10.15 -3.15
N LEU A 96 12.03 8.96 -3.48
CA LEU A 96 12.34 8.24 -4.70
C LEU A 96 11.20 8.42 -5.70
N VAL A 97 11.52 8.34 -6.99
CA VAL A 97 10.52 8.38 -8.05
C VAL A 97 10.72 7.20 -8.98
N GLY A 98 9.62 6.49 -9.23
CA GLY A 98 9.49 5.42 -10.21
C GLY A 98 8.24 5.65 -11.04
N GLU A 99 7.63 4.57 -11.52
CA GLU A 99 6.41 4.64 -12.29
C GLU A 99 5.51 3.44 -12.03
N GLU A 100 4.20 3.65 -11.94
CA GLU A 100 3.24 2.56 -12.07
C GLU A 100 2.83 2.45 -13.55
N ARG A 101 3.44 1.49 -14.24
CA ARG A 101 3.16 1.19 -15.64
C ARG A 101 1.89 0.35 -15.74
N THR A 102 0.92 0.86 -16.47
CA THR A 102 -0.27 0.11 -16.87
C THR A 102 0.09 -0.81 -18.04
N THR A 103 0.07 -2.12 -17.79
CA THR A 103 0.31 -3.16 -18.80
C THR A 103 -1.01 -3.78 -19.27
N ASP A 104 -0.94 -4.73 -20.21
CA ASP A 104 -2.09 -5.50 -20.65
C ASP A 104 -2.51 -6.55 -19.61
N ALA A 105 -1.55 -7.09 -18.85
CA ALA A 105 -1.80 -8.03 -17.76
C ALA A 105 -2.30 -7.37 -16.48
N GLY A 106 -1.88 -6.14 -16.18
CA GLY A 106 -2.18 -5.49 -14.90
C GLY A 106 -1.28 -4.29 -14.66
N HIS A 107 -1.10 -3.87 -13.42
CA HIS A 107 -0.18 -2.78 -13.08
C HIS A 107 1.16 -3.31 -12.59
N MET A 108 2.22 -2.60 -12.95
CA MET A 108 3.59 -2.91 -12.52
C MET A 108 4.28 -1.66 -12.00
N LEU A 109 4.93 -1.79 -10.85
CA LEU A 109 5.89 -0.79 -10.37
C LEU A 109 7.21 -0.98 -11.12
N VAL A 110 7.73 0.12 -11.66
CA VAL A 110 9.06 0.21 -12.27
C VAL A 110 9.90 1.15 -11.41
N ILE A 111 10.94 0.58 -10.79
CA ILE A 111 11.75 1.25 -9.76
C ILE A 111 13.20 1.30 -10.23
N GLY A 112 13.87 2.44 -10.08
CA GLY A 112 15.30 2.57 -10.43
C GLY A 112 15.60 2.53 -11.94
N ALA A 113 14.57 2.51 -12.79
CA ALA A 113 14.68 2.58 -14.24
C ALA A 113 13.51 3.38 -14.83
N ARG A 114 13.63 3.77 -16.10
CA ARG A 114 12.50 4.29 -16.87
C ARG A 114 11.76 3.16 -17.57
N ALA A 115 10.45 3.10 -17.36
CA ALA A 115 9.59 2.14 -18.03
C ALA A 115 9.68 2.33 -19.56
N PRO A 116 9.70 1.23 -20.34
CA PRO A 116 9.64 1.32 -21.78
C PRO A 116 8.26 1.79 -22.25
N GLU A 117 8.18 2.28 -23.48
CA GLU A 117 6.90 2.50 -24.13
C GLU A 117 6.16 1.18 -24.40
N GLY A 118 4.83 1.25 -24.48
CA GLY A 118 3.97 0.10 -24.68
C GLY A 118 3.40 -0.46 -23.37
N ARG A 119 2.70 -1.60 -23.51
CA ARG A 119 1.89 -2.22 -22.45
C ARG A 119 2.20 -3.70 -22.24
N ASN A 120 3.23 -4.23 -22.90
CA ASN A 120 3.59 -5.64 -22.74
C ASN A 120 4.34 -5.83 -21.40
N PRO A 121 3.85 -6.70 -20.49
CA PRO A 121 4.44 -6.88 -19.17
C PRO A 121 5.82 -7.55 -19.23
N GLU A 122 6.05 -8.49 -20.15
CA GLU A 122 7.35 -9.16 -20.31
C GLU A 122 8.45 -8.19 -20.76
N ILE A 123 8.14 -7.33 -21.72
CA ILE A 123 9.05 -6.27 -22.20
C ILE A 123 9.30 -5.27 -21.08
N THR A 124 8.27 -4.91 -20.31
CA THR A 124 8.40 -3.98 -19.17
C THR A 124 9.34 -4.55 -18.11
N ALA A 125 9.12 -5.80 -17.69
CA ALA A 125 9.97 -6.48 -16.71
C ALA A 125 11.42 -6.61 -17.20
N ARG A 126 11.60 -7.16 -18.40
CA ARG A 126 12.93 -7.42 -18.98
C ARG A 126 13.76 -6.14 -19.16
N ILE A 127 13.18 -5.07 -19.69
CA ILE A 127 13.91 -3.82 -19.90
C ILE A 127 14.25 -3.16 -18.56
N THR A 128 13.36 -3.29 -17.57
CA THR A 128 13.62 -2.78 -16.22
C THR A 128 14.80 -3.50 -15.58
N ASP A 129 14.82 -4.84 -15.61
CA ASP A 129 15.91 -5.68 -15.10
C ASP A 129 17.24 -5.40 -15.83
N GLN A 130 17.22 -5.32 -17.16
CA GLN A 130 18.42 -4.98 -17.97
C GLN A 130 19.04 -3.62 -17.63
N LYS A 131 18.24 -2.69 -17.10
CA LYS A 131 18.72 -1.36 -16.66
C LYS A 131 19.13 -1.33 -15.18
N GLY A 132 19.09 -2.48 -14.50
CA GLY A 132 19.36 -2.60 -13.06
C GLY A 132 18.22 -2.09 -12.17
N GLY A 133 17.03 -1.91 -12.75
CA GLY A 133 15.82 -1.55 -12.01
C GLY A 133 15.10 -2.77 -11.47
N ILE A 134 14.03 -2.52 -10.72
CA ILE A 134 13.15 -3.54 -10.15
C ILE A 134 11.76 -3.38 -10.77
N ALA A 135 11.26 -4.47 -11.34
CA ALA A 135 9.87 -4.59 -11.75
C ALA A 135 9.11 -5.41 -10.70
N ALA A 136 8.01 -4.88 -10.18
CA ALA A 136 7.13 -5.58 -9.24
C ALA A 136 5.67 -5.48 -9.68
N ILE A 137 4.87 -6.51 -9.43
CA ILE A 137 3.42 -6.44 -9.71
C ILE A 137 2.75 -5.57 -8.66
N ALA A 138 2.04 -4.54 -9.11
CA ALA A 138 1.21 -3.68 -8.27
C ALA A 138 -0.16 -4.33 -8.05
N HIS A 139 -0.62 -4.30 -6.80
CA HIS A 139 -1.93 -4.77 -6.32
C HIS A 139 -2.61 -5.80 -7.23
N PRO A 140 -2.11 -7.07 -7.29
CA PRO A 140 -2.57 -8.05 -8.28
C PRO A 140 -4.06 -8.40 -8.21
N TYR A 141 -4.72 -8.10 -7.10
CA TYR A 141 -6.15 -8.30 -6.87
C TYR A 141 -6.96 -7.00 -6.84
N GLY A 142 -6.34 -5.86 -7.19
CA GLY A 142 -7.02 -4.58 -7.23
C GLY A 142 -8.04 -4.50 -8.36
N ARG A 143 -8.61 -3.30 -8.57
CA ARG A 143 -9.61 -3.05 -9.61
C ARG A 143 -9.23 -3.57 -10.99
N ARG A 144 -7.94 -3.44 -11.34
CA ARG A 144 -7.37 -4.07 -12.52
C ARG A 144 -6.58 -5.30 -12.09
N ARG A 145 -7.30 -6.41 -11.93
CA ARG A 145 -6.70 -7.69 -11.56
C ARG A 145 -5.60 -8.08 -12.54
N TRP A 146 -4.53 -8.68 -12.02
CA TRP A 146 -3.50 -9.29 -12.84
C TRP A 146 -4.06 -10.49 -13.61
N GLU A 147 -3.85 -10.50 -14.93
CA GLU A 147 -4.27 -11.55 -15.84
C GLU A 147 -3.08 -12.05 -16.67
N GLY A 148 -2.94 -13.36 -16.79
CA GLY A 148 -1.87 -14.00 -17.55
C GLY A 148 -0.66 -14.41 -16.70
N PRO A 149 0.38 -14.96 -17.35
CA PRO A 149 1.58 -15.43 -16.66
C PRO A 149 2.37 -14.27 -16.05
N VAL A 150 3.11 -14.54 -14.98
CA VAL A 150 4.07 -13.57 -14.44
C VAL A 150 5.37 -13.63 -15.25
N PRO A 151 5.90 -12.49 -15.73
CA PRO A 151 7.19 -12.46 -16.39
C PRO A 151 8.33 -12.92 -15.47
N GLU A 152 9.31 -13.63 -16.03
CA GLU A 152 10.49 -14.17 -15.31
C GLU A 152 11.35 -13.08 -14.62
N ASP A 153 11.36 -11.87 -15.19
CA ASP A 153 12.16 -10.74 -14.71
C ASP A 153 11.45 -9.92 -13.62
N VAL A 154 10.25 -10.31 -13.20
CA VAL A 154 9.59 -9.70 -12.02
C VAL A 154 10.33 -10.11 -10.76
N ARG A 155 10.56 -9.14 -9.87
CA ARG A 155 11.34 -9.33 -8.62
C ARG A 155 10.54 -9.06 -7.35
N GLY A 156 9.24 -8.79 -7.46
CA GLY A 156 8.39 -8.57 -6.30
C GLY A 156 6.91 -8.46 -6.64
N TYR A 157 6.09 -8.52 -5.59
CA TYR A 157 4.64 -8.36 -5.67
C TYR A 157 4.19 -7.49 -4.51
N GLU A 158 3.26 -6.60 -4.77
CA GLU A 158 2.59 -5.86 -3.71
C GLU A 158 1.60 -6.78 -2.99
N VAL A 159 1.99 -7.14 -1.76
CA VAL A 159 1.19 -7.98 -0.87
C VAL A 159 0.08 -7.13 -0.24
N VAL A 160 0.42 -5.96 0.28
CA VAL A 160 -0.53 -5.08 0.95
C VAL A 160 -0.68 -3.81 0.13
N ASN A 161 -1.90 -3.47 -0.27
CA ASN A 161 -2.20 -2.20 -0.91
C ASN A 161 -3.34 -1.48 -0.19
N ALA A 162 -2.99 -0.45 0.58
CA ALA A 162 -3.94 0.23 1.46
C ALA A 162 -5.17 0.81 0.73
N ASP A 163 -5.05 1.27 -0.53
CA ASP A 163 -6.19 1.80 -1.29
C ASP A 163 -7.21 0.71 -1.65
N ASN A 164 -6.76 -0.48 -2.05
CA ASN A 164 -7.67 -1.58 -2.32
C ASN A 164 -8.31 -2.13 -1.03
N GLU A 165 -7.53 -2.25 0.04
CA GLU A 165 -8.04 -2.80 1.30
C GLU A 165 -9.22 -2.00 1.86
N TRP A 166 -9.17 -0.66 1.87
CA TRP A 166 -10.30 0.12 2.39
C TRP A 166 -11.54 0.08 1.48
N ARG A 167 -11.35 -0.08 0.16
CA ARG A 167 -12.44 -0.10 -0.83
C ARG A 167 -13.17 -1.43 -0.89
N ASP A 168 -12.45 -2.52 -0.63
CA ASP A 168 -12.98 -3.89 -0.70
C ASP A 168 -13.64 -4.33 0.62
N GLU A 169 -13.50 -3.53 1.68
CA GLU A 169 -14.03 -3.83 3.00
C GLU A 169 -15.55 -3.68 3.11
N SER A 170 -16.15 -4.54 3.94
CA SER A 170 -17.60 -4.50 4.14
C SER A 170 -18.02 -3.22 4.87
N PRO A 171 -19.21 -2.64 4.59
CA PRO A 171 -19.73 -1.50 5.34
C PRO A 171 -19.79 -1.73 6.86
N PHE A 172 -19.97 -2.98 7.27
CA PHE A 172 -19.95 -3.38 8.67
C PHE A 172 -18.54 -3.33 9.27
N THR A 173 -17.53 -3.81 8.55
CA THR A 173 -16.11 -3.70 8.96
C THR A 173 -15.68 -2.24 9.06
N LEU A 174 -16.05 -1.41 8.08
CA LEU A 174 -15.82 0.03 8.08
C LEU A 174 -16.44 0.70 9.31
N LEU A 175 -17.73 0.47 9.56
CA LEU A 175 -18.45 1.08 10.68
C LEU A 175 -17.88 0.65 12.04
N SER A 176 -17.58 -0.64 12.20
CA SER A 176 -16.98 -1.16 13.43
C SER A 176 -15.57 -0.59 13.65
N SER A 177 -14.77 -0.46 12.59
CA SER A 177 -13.43 0.14 12.63
C SER A 177 -13.48 1.62 13.04
N LEU A 178 -14.43 2.38 12.49
CA LEU A 178 -14.67 3.78 12.88
C LEU A 178 -15.09 3.91 14.36
N ALA A 179 -15.92 2.99 14.85
CA ALA A 179 -16.34 2.97 16.25
C ALA A 179 -15.20 2.65 17.22
N ALA A 180 -14.16 1.94 16.75
CA ALA A 180 -12.97 1.60 17.54
C ALA A 180 -11.91 2.73 17.58
N LEU A 181 -11.91 3.66 16.62
CA LEU A 181 -10.90 4.75 16.49
C LEU A 181 -10.62 5.52 17.79
N PRO A 182 -11.61 5.89 18.64
CA PRO A 182 -11.35 6.62 19.87
C PRO A 182 -10.57 5.81 20.93
N VAL A 183 -10.58 4.48 20.82
CA VAL A 183 -10.03 3.55 21.82
C VAL A 183 -8.75 2.87 21.31
N LEU A 184 -8.69 2.55 20.02
CA LEU A 184 -7.51 1.98 19.35
C LEU A 184 -7.31 2.71 18.03
N ARG A 185 -6.27 3.54 17.95
CA ARG A 185 -5.96 4.27 16.71
C ARG A 185 -5.45 3.35 15.61
N ASP A 186 -4.76 2.26 15.97
CA ASP A 186 -4.02 1.43 15.00
C ASP A 186 -4.77 0.14 14.59
N ALA A 187 -5.67 -0.35 15.44
CA ALA A 187 -6.41 -1.60 15.16
C ALA A 187 -7.41 -1.52 13.99
N PRO A 188 -8.10 -0.38 13.75
CA PRO A 188 -8.93 -0.18 12.55
C PRO A 188 -8.15 -0.42 11.25
N TRP A 189 -6.96 0.16 11.15
CA TRP A 189 -6.09 0.07 9.96
C TRP A 189 -5.53 -1.33 9.77
N ASN A 190 -5.02 -1.94 10.84
CA ASN A 190 -4.43 -3.27 10.76
C ASN A 190 -5.45 -4.37 10.52
N ARG A 191 -6.74 -4.13 10.84
CA ARG A 191 -7.82 -5.06 10.52
C ARG A 191 -8.16 -5.06 9.04
N MET A 192 -8.14 -3.88 8.42
CA MET A 192 -8.41 -3.72 6.98
C MET A 192 -7.28 -4.30 6.12
N ILE A 193 -6.05 -4.28 6.63
CA ILE A 193 -4.85 -4.74 5.91
C ILE A 193 -4.68 -6.29 5.94
N ALA A 194 -5.50 -7.01 6.71
CA ALA A 194 -5.37 -8.46 6.86
C ALA A 194 -6.06 -9.22 5.70
N ARG A 195 -5.34 -9.45 4.60
CA ARG A 195 -5.81 -10.36 3.52
C ARG A 195 -5.63 -11.84 3.87
N ASP A 196 -6.56 -12.67 3.37
CA ASP A 196 -6.55 -14.13 3.50
C ASP A 196 -5.33 -14.72 2.76
N ASP A 197 -4.63 -15.64 3.42
CA ASP A 197 -3.41 -16.27 2.91
C ASP A 197 -3.59 -16.98 1.55
N ARG A 198 -4.84 -17.28 1.19
CA ARG A 198 -5.23 -17.89 -0.08
C ARG A 198 -4.97 -17.01 -1.31
N ALA A 199 -4.87 -15.69 -1.14
CA ALA A 199 -4.41 -14.82 -2.21
C ALA A 199 -2.98 -15.23 -2.62
N TRP A 200 -2.11 -15.52 -1.65
CA TRP A 200 -0.68 -15.77 -1.90
C TRP A 200 -0.38 -17.01 -2.74
N ALA A 201 -1.20 -18.07 -2.61
CA ALA A 201 -0.99 -19.34 -3.33
C ALA A 201 -1.22 -19.27 -4.85
N THR A 202 -1.61 -18.11 -5.40
CA THR A 202 -1.89 -17.94 -6.83
C THR A 202 -0.64 -17.65 -7.66
N PHE A 203 0.46 -17.24 -7.01
CA PHE A 203 1.69 -16.79 -7.65
C PHE A 203 2.93 -17.63 -7.28
N ASP A 204 2.71 -18.77 -6.60
CA ASP A 204 3.70 -19.83 -6.35
C ASP A 204 3.77 -20.84 -7.51
#